data_AF-A0A2V8C7T2-F1
#
_entry.id   AF-A0A2V8C7T2-F1
#
_cell.length_a   1.000
_cell.length_b   1.000
_cell.length_c   1.000
_cell.angle_alpha   90.00
_cell.angle_beta   90.00
_cell.angle_gamma   90.00
#
_symmetry.space_group_name_H-M   'P 1'
#
loop_
_entity.id
_entity.type
_entity.pdbx_description
1 polymer ?
#
loop_
_entity_poly.entity_id
_entity_poly.type
_entity_poly.pdbx_seq_one_letter_code
_entity_poly.pdbx_strand_id
1 'polypeptide(L)'
;MAPGMGHCGGGPGVNTFDSIGTLERWVEKGIAPDRMMGTGAQGLSRPLCPYPQYAEYKGTGDLKDGANWACTAPARETHAK
;
A
#
# COMPACT_ATOMS: atom_id res chain seq x y z
N MET A 1 6.19 1.99 -0.03
CA MET A 1 6.95 1.10 -0.96
C MET A 1 5.99 0.14 -1.64
N ALA A 2 6.32 -0.40 -2.82
CA ALA A 2 5.49 -1.37 -3.55
C ALA A 2 6.17 -2.76 -3.60
N PRO A 3 5.89 -3.66 -2.64
CA PRO A 3 6.49 -4.99 -2.61
C PRO A 3 6.13 -5.81 -3.84
N GLY A 4 7.13 -6.44 -4.45
CA GLY A 4 6.95 -7.28 -5.65
C GLY A 4 6.79 -6.52 -6.95
N MET A 5 6.82 -5.18 -6.96
CA MET A 5 6.92 -4.39 -8.19
C MET A 5 8.35 -4.45 -8.74
N GLY A 6 8.50 -4.61 -10.06
CA GLY A 6 9.78 -4.48 -10.76
C GLY A 6 10.23 -3.03 -10.95
N HIS A 7 11.18 -2.80 -11.86
CA HIS A 7 11.61 -1.44 -12.21
C HIS A 7 10.46 -0.70 -12.90
N CYS A 8 9.85 0.25 -12.18
CA CYS A 8 8.71 1.07 -12.58
C CYS A 8 7.40 0.32 -12.89
N GLY A 9 7.44 -1.00 -13.09
CA GLY A 9 6.29 -1.84 -13.38
C GLY A 9 6.65 -3.32 -13.44
N GLY A 10 5.67 -4.16 -13.75
CA GLY A 10 5.86 -5.62 -13.77
C GLY A 10 6.11 -6.20 -12.38
N GLY A 11 6.64 -7.43 -12.33
CA GLY A 11 6.86 -8.19 -11.10
C GLY A 11 5.59 -8.87 -10.54
N PRO A 12 5.74 -9.71 -9.50
CA PRO A 12 4.64 -10.51 -8.94
C PRO A 12 3.68 -9.73 -8.01
N GLY A 13 4.02 -8.50 -7.64
CA GLY A 13 3.25 -7.67 -6.72
C GLY A 13 2.24 -6.74 -7.41
N VAL A 14 1.68 -5.82 -6.63
CA VAL A 14 0.91 -4.69 -7.19
C VAL A 14 1.86 -3.72 -7.88
N ASN A 15 1.54 -3.33 -9.11
CA ASN A 15 2.41 -2.52 -9.96
C ASN A 15 1.66 -1.43 -10.73
N THR A 16 0.34 -1.34 -10.54
CA THR A 16 -0.52 -0.32 -11.13
C THR A 16 -1.27 0.39 -10.01
N PHE A 17 -1.23 1.72 -9.98
CA PHE A 17 -1.88 2.56 -8.98
C PHE A 17 -2.00 4.00 -9.53
N ASP A 18 -3.02 4.73 -9.08
CA ASP A 18 -3.28 6.12 -9.51
C ASP A 18 -2.38 7.12 -8.76
N SER A 19 -1.13 7.26 -9.21
CA SER A 19 -0.17 8.22 -8.63
C SER A 19 -0.51 9.67 -8.98
N ILE A 20 -0.92 9.93 -10.22
CA ILE A 20 -1.23 11.29 -10.71
C ILE A 20 -2.47 11.85 -10.03
N GLY A 21 -3.59 11.13 -10.05
CA GLY A 21 -4.80 11.59 -9.37
C GLY A 21 -4.61 11.70 -7.85
N THR A 22 -3.73 10.88 -7.26
CA THR A 22 -3.35 11.06 -5.85
C THR A 22 -2.58 12.36 -5.62
N LEU A 23 -1.63 12.68 -6.49
CA LEU A 23 -0.86 13.93 -6.40
C LEU A 23 -1.76 15.15 -6.61
N GLU A 24 -2.65 15.13 -7.60
CA GLU A 24 -3.64 16.19 -7.85
C GLU A 24 -4.49 16.44 -6.59
N ARG A 25 -5.07 15.37 -6.01
CA ARG A 25 -5.86 15.48 -4.76
C ARG A 25 -5.05 16.07 -3.62
N TRP A 26 -3.79 15.70 -3.50
CA TRP A 26 -2.93 16.22 -2.44
C TRP A 26 -2.60 17.70 -2.65
N VAL A 27 -2.11 18.06 -3.83
CA VAL A 27 -1.63 19.42 -4.12
C VAL A 27 -2.78 20.41 -4.22
N GLU A 28 -3.86 20.06 -4.92
CA GLU A 28 -4.95 21.00 -5.22
C GLU A 28 -6.01 21.07 -4.13
N LYS A 29 -6.22 19.97 -3.39
CA LYS A 29 -7.30 19.86 -2.40
C LYS A 29 -6.79 19.68 -0.97
N GLY A 30 -5.47 19.58 -0.76
CA GLY A 30 -4.87 19.34 0.54
C GLY A 30 -5.15 17.94 1.10
N ILE A 31 -5.60 17.00 0.27
CA ILE A 31 -5.96 15.64 0.72
C ILE A 31 -4.75 14.72 0.55
N ALA A 32 -3.91 14.65 1.57
CA ALA A 32 -2.79 13.70 1.61
C ALA A 32 -3.31 12.24 1.68
N PRO A 33 -2.69 11.30 0.97
CA PRO A 33 -3.13 9.90 0.99
C PRO A 33 -2.66 9.17 2.25
N ASP A 34 -3.60 8.63 3.02
CA ASP A 34 -3.26 7.67 4.09
C ASP A 34 -2.80 6.32 3.51
N ARG A 35 -3.18 6.02 2.25
CA ARG A 35 -2.76 4.87 1.45
C ARG A 35 -3.09 5.11 -0.03
N MET A 36 -2.44 4.36 -0.92
CA MET A 36 -2.85 4.25 -2.32
C MET A 36 -3.20 2.80 -2.65
N MET A 37 -4.35 2.52 -3.25
CA MET A 37 -4.69 1.16 -3.66
C MET A 37 -3.95 0.79 -4.95
N GLY A 38 -3.19 -0.30 -4.91
CA GLY A 38 -2.54 -0.88 -6.07
C GLY A 38 -3.21 -2.18 -6.52
N THR A 39 -3.09 -2.48 -7.81
CA THR A 39 -3.50 -3.73 -8.44
C THR A 39 -2.32 -4.41 -9.11
N GLY A 40 -2.37 -5.74 -9.16
CA GLY A 40 -1.43 -6.61 -9.84
C GLY A 40 -2.16 -7.68 -10.66
N ALA A 41 -1.42 -8.70 -11.11
CA ALA A 41 -1.98 -9.75 -11.92
C ALA A 41 -2.97 -10.66 -11.13
N GLN A 42 -3.84 -11.37 -11.85
CA GLN A 42 -4.82 -12.32 -11.30
C GLN A 42 -5.68 -11.77 -10.15
N GLY A 43 -6.09 -10.50 -10.25
CA GLY A 43 -6.99 -9.85 -9.29
C GLY A 43 -6.32 -9.45 -7.97
N LEU A 44 -4.99 -9.55 -7.86
CA LEU A 44 -4.27 -9.13 -6.65
C LEU A 44 -4.46 -7.62 -6.45
N SER A 45 -4.86 -7.22 -5.25
CA SER A 45 -4.88 -5.83 -4.82
C SER A 45 -4.28 -5.68 -3.42
N ARG A 46 -3.65 -4.53 -3.18
CA ARG A 46 -2.99 -4.23 -1.91
C ARG A 46 -2.84 -2.72 -1.68
N PRO A 47 -3.03 -2.21 -0.46
CA PRO A 47 -2.69 -0.82 -0.17
C PRO A 47 -1.17 -0.64 -0.17
N LEU A 48 -0.71 0.39 -0.86
CA LEU A 48 0.61 0.98 -0.69
C LEU A 48 0.55 1.91 0.53
N CYS A 49 1.37 1.60 1.52
CA CYS A 49 1.40 2.31 2.78
C CYS A 49 2.50 3.38 2.81
N PRO A 50 2.23 4.57 3.40
CA PRO A 50 3.25 5.57 3.67
C PRO A 50 4.33 5.00 4.57
N TYR A 51 5.60 5.21 4.23
CA TYR A 51 6.70 4.77 5.08
C TYR A 51 6.62 5.47 6.46
N PRO A 52 6.91 4.77 7.59
CA PRO A 52 7.45 3.40 7.72
C PRO A 52 6.39 2.29 7.77
N GLN A 53 5.12 2.59 7.52
CA GLN A 53 4.04 1.60 7.60
C GLN A 53 4.14 0.55 6.50
N TYR A 54 3.56 -0.62 6.76
CA TYR A 54 3.45 -1.73 5.80
C TYR A 54 2.02 -2.28 5.77
N ALA A 55 1.67 -2.99 4.69
CA ALA A 55 0.38 -3.63 4.55
C ALA A 55 0.35 -4.95 5.34
N GLU A 56 -0.49 -5.02 6.36
CA GLU A 56 -0.71 -6.19 7.20
C GLU A 56 -2.08 -6.80 6.91
N TYR A 57 -2.13 -8.13 6.87
CA TYR A 57 -3.36 -8.87 6.65
C TYR A 57 -4.22 -8.84 7.92
N LYS A 58 -5.53 -8.58 7.77
CA LYS A 58 -6.47 -8.52 8.90
C LYS A 58 -6.79 -9.88 9.52
N GLY A 59 -6.22 -10.96 8.98
CA GLY A 59 -6.37 -12.33 9.51
C GLY A 59 -7.54 -13.12 8.92
N THR A 60 -8.44 -12.49 8.15
CA THR A 60 -9.60 -13.14 7.54
C THR A 60 -9.90 -12.59 6.15
N GLY A 61 -10.56 -13.39 5.30
CA GLY A 61 -10.90 -13.05 3.92
C GLY A 61 -9.95 -13.62 2.86
N ASP A 62 -10.15 -13.21 1.60
CA ASP A 62 -9.23 -13.57 0.51
C ASP A 62 -7.94 -12.74 0.61
N LEU A 63 -6.78 -13.41 0.54
CA LEU A 63 -5.47 -12.77 0.54
C LEU A 63 -5.25 -11.87 -0.69
N LYS A 64 -5.93 -12.12 -1.81
CA LYS A 64 -5.82 -11.28 -3.01
C LYS A 64 -6.61 -9.97 -2.90
N ASP A 65 -7.62 -9.93 -2.05
CA ASP A 65 -8.47 -8.75 -1.89
C ASP A 65 -7.85 -7.76 -0.90
N GLY A 66 -7.50 -6.59 -1.41
CA GLY A 66 -6.88 -5.49 -0.67
C GLY A 66 -7.77 -4.93 0.45
N ALA A 67 -9.08 -5.17 0.43
CA ALA A 67 -9.98 -4.82 1.53
C ALA A 67 -9.64 -5.58 2.83
N ASN A 68 -9.00 -6.75 2.71
CA ASN A 68 -8.57 -7.59 3.84
C ASN A 68 -7.20 -7.19 4.41
N TRP A 69 -6.66 -6.04 3.99
CA TRP A 69 -5.36 -5.53 4.42
C TRP A 69 -5.49 -4.12 5.00
N ALA A 70 -4.61 -3.77 5.92
CA ALA A 70 -4.53 -2.45 6.54
C ALA A 70 -3.08 -1.97 6.61
N CYS A 71 -2.87 -0.66 6.55
CA CYS A 71 -1.56 -0.09 6.81
C CYS A 71 -1.34 -0.05 8.33
N THR A 72 -0.23 -0.65 8.77
CA THR A 72 0.15 -0.73 10.17
C THR A 72 1.55 -0.12 10.35
N ALA A 73 1.78 0.56 11.47
CA ALA A 73 3.12 1.01 11.82
C ALA A 73 3.95 -0.19 12.31
N PRO A 74 5.26 -0.21 12.08
CA PRO A 74 6.13 -1.17 12.75
C PRO A 74 5.98 -1.02 14.27
N ALA A 75 6.03 -2.14 14.98
CA ALA A 75 6.09 -2.11 16.44
C ALA A 75 7.27 -1.21 16.84
N ARG A 76 7.02 -0.23 17.72
CA ARG A 76 8.12 0.52 18.33
C ARG A 76 8.95 -0.48 19.13
N GLU A 77 10.22 -0.62 18.78
CA GLU A 77 11.17 -1.25 19.69
C GLU A 77 11.23 -0.37 20.95
N THR A 78 10.65 -0.87 22.04
CA THR A 78 10.90 -0.29 23.36
C THR A 78 12.34 -0.61 23.69
N HIS A 79 13.25 0.29 23.32
CA HIS A 79 14.58 0.32 23.94
C HIS A 79 14.36 0.69 25.41
N ALA A 80 14.12 -0.33 26.25
CA ALA A 80 14.25 -0.21 27.68
C ALA A 80 15.72 0.16 27.95
N LYS A 81 15.92 1.37 28.47
CA LYS A 81 17.21 1.87 28.90
C LYS A 81 17.62 1.23 30.22
#